data_AF-A0A7S4PZF0-F1
#
_entry.id   AF-A0A7S4PZF0-F1
#
_cell.length_a   1.000
_cell.length_b   1.000
_cell.length_c   1.000
_cell.angle_alpha   90.00
_cell.angle_beta   90.00
_cell.angle_gamma   90.00
#
_symmetry.space_group_name_H-M   'P 1'
#
loop_
_entity.id
_entity.type
_entity.pdbx_description
1 polymer ?
#
loop_
_entity_poly.entity_id
_entity_poly.type
_entity_poly.pdbx_seq_one_letter_code
_entity_poly.pdbx_strand_id
1 'polypeptide(L)'
;RWPAAAIRVQYWKLQYLGGGGPPSGCEASDTTSGTRAYRPGLLRRLALAAGGDQDAAAFLVELDLLALRWRLGPALTCALPAVREEAFRARATLPVALAERHQLEAAEFAPGNRREHCLDTGGEQPWALAHRLSDRRLATRLCYRRRIEAQFSGIVAWWLGLDPVAHFASVKQGTLLTALIRGGDVSMMPWDSDLELSLYSTRASPVLGWCARHLAWRARAECVAGRLQSGLGLPCAPGADFLSAWLFEEHLSFSKFRAEVAGVFDVTIEGWVPRMPVAVRLFGEAEVRVSWELWEHLFFEVFAGSLDKRVGTSGNILQGVESCRQEHHACIPRCNDSRGRGGCVAEFEDHFAHTRDPHGEPFPRPWPSPSAG
;
A
#
# COMPACT_ATOMS: atom_id res chain seq x y z
N ARG A 1 -29.69 17.06 8.63
CA ARG A 1 -29.66 15.61 8.31
C ARG A 1 -28.79 14.96 9.36
N TRP A 2 -29.22 13.86 9.96
CA TRP A 2 -28.41 13.17 10.97
C TRP A 2 -27.31 12.35 10.27
N PRO A 3 -26.05 12.43 10.73
CA PRO A 3 -24.95 11.74 10.08
C PRO A 3 -24.84 10.29 10.59
N ALA A 4 -25.62 9.39 9.98
CA ALA A 4 -25.38 7.96 10.08
C ALA A 4 -24.23 7.57 9.13
N ALA A 5 -23.32 6.67 9.54
CA ALA A 5 -22.17 6.30 8.72
C ALA A 5 -21.85 4.81 8.79
N ALA A 6 -21.54 4.22 7.63
CA ALA A 6 -21.01 2.88 7.57
C ALA A 6 -19.55 2.88 8.01
N ILE A 7 -19.12 1.81 8.67
CA ILE A 7 -17.75 1.65 9.14
C ILE A 7 -17.09 0.57 8.31
N ARG A 8 -15.94 0.91 7.74
CA ARG A 8 -15.05 -0.04 7.09
C ARG A 8 -13.78 -0.17 7.89
N VAL A 9 -13.44 -1.40 8.27
CA VAL A 9 -12.13 -1.73 8.84
C VAL A 9 -11.43 -2.70 7.90
N GLN A 10 -10.36 -2.24 7.25
CA GLN A 10 -9.66 -3.05 6.26
C GLN A 10 -8.19 -2.62 6.12
N TYR A 11 -7.28 -3.58 5.96
CA TYR A 11 -5.85 -3.33 5.69
C TYR A 11 -5.23 -2.32 6.66
N TRP A 12 -5.47 -2.54 7.96
CA TRP A 12 -4.99 -1.68 9.06
C TRP A 12 -5.61 -0.28 9.09
N LYS A 13 -6.72 -0.05 8.38
CA LYS A 13 -7.38 1.26 8.27
C LYS A 13 -8.81 1.19 8.78
N LEU A 14 -9.25 2.25 9.45
CA LEU A 14 -10.63 2.51 9.85
C LEU A 14 -11.18 3.67 9.01
N GLN A 15 -12.37 3.53 8.44
CA GLN A 15 -13.02 4.58 7.66
C GLN A 15 -14.50 4.67 7.99
N TYR A 16 -15.00 5.91 8.08
CA TYR A 16 -16.42 6.21 8.23
C TYR A 16 -16.98 6.74 6.90
N LEU A 17 -17.81 5.94 6.24
CA LEU A 17 -18.35 6.21 4.91
C LEU A 17 -19.74 6.87 5.00
N GLY A 18 -19.89 8.01 4.31
CA GLY A 18 -21.20 8.66 4.10
C GLY A 18 -21.82 9.32 5.35
N GLY A 19 -22.94 9.99 5.10
CA GLY A 19 -23.70 10.75 6.10
C GLY A 19 -24.83 11.58 5.49
N GLY A 20 -25.83 10.94 4.90
CA GLY A 20 -27.00 11.67 4.42
C GLY A 20 -28.18 10.76 4.14
N GLY A 21 -29.15 10.74 5.05
CA GLY A 21 -30.48 10.24 4.74
C GLY A 21 -31.60 11.22 5.13
N PRO A 22 -32.85 10.82 4.84
CA PRO A 22 -33.99 11.72 4.66
C PRO A 22 -34.48 12.36 5.98
N PRO A 23 -35.13 13.53 5.90
CA PRO A 23 -35.50 14.34 7.06
C PRO A 23 -36.58 13.75 7.99
N SER A 24 -37.17 12.59 7.70
CA SER A 24 -38.31 12.03 8.45
C SER A 24 -38.19 10.52 8.63
N GLY A 25 -37.46 10.06 9.65
CA GLY A 25 -37.37 8.63 10.00
C GLY A 25 -36.22 8.26 10.94
N CYS A 26 -36.08 6.95 11.19
CA CYS A 26 -34.87 6.35 11.76
C CYS A 26 -34.04 5.68 10.66
N GLU A 27 -32.71 5.77 10.74
CA GLU A 27 -31.76 5.16 9.82
C GLU A 27 -30.94 4.09 10.51
N ALA A 28 -30.70 2.98 9.81
CA ALA A 28 -29.82 1.90 10.25
C ALA A 28 -28.44 2.08 9.62
N SER A 29 -27.38 2.09 10.43
CA SER A 29 -26.00 2.21 9.96
C SER A 29 -25.03 1.59 10.97
N ASP A 30 -23.73 1.52 10.68
CA ASP A 30 -22.77 0.93 11.63
C ASP A 30 -22.50 1.86 12.81
N THR A 31 -22.57 3.18 12.59
CA THR A 31 -22.45 4.20 13.63
C THR A 31 -23.40 5.37 13.42
N THR A 32 -23.49 6.18 14.47
CA THR A 32 -24.16 7.47 14.42
C THR A 32 -23.43 8.48 15.29
N SER A 33 -23.37 9.72 14.80
CA SER A 33 -23.01 10.90 15.61
C SER A 33 -24.25 11.57 16.22
N GLY A 34 -25.34 10.82 16.34
CA GLY A 34 -26.56 11.19 17.06
C GLY A 34 -26.81 10.29 18.26
N THR A 35 -27.95 10.51 18.92
CA THR A 35 -28.37 9.71 20.08
C THR A 35 -28.46 8.22 19.73
N ARG A 36 -27.68 7.40 20.45
CA ARG A 36 -27.58 5.95 20.26
C ARG A 36 -28.55 5.20 21.17
N ALA A 37 -29.45 4.43 20.57
CA ALA A 37 -30.31 3.50 21.33
C ALA A 37 -29.66 2.11 21.38
N TYR A 38 -29.43 1.60 22.60
CA TYR A 38 -28.89 0.27 22.83
C TYR A 38 -29.95 -0.64 23.44
N ARG A 39 -29.91 -1.94 23.11
CA ARG A 39 -30.68 -2.95 23.83
C ARG A 39 -30.34 -2.90 25.33
N PRO A 40 -31.28 -3.23 26.23
CA PRO A 40 -31.01 -3.25 27.67
C PRO A 40 -29.73 -4.02 28.02
N GLY A 41 -28.88 -3.41 28.84
CA GLY A 41 -27.60 -3.99 29.27
C GLY A 41 -26.48 -4.04 28.22
N LEU A 42 -26.75 -3.72 26.94
CA LEU A 42 -25.71 -3.76 25.90
C LEU A 42 -24.68 -2.64 26.05
N LEU A 43 -25.13 -1.39 26.26
CA LEU A 43 -24.23 -0.26 26.48
C LEU A 43 -23.28 -0.51 27.66
N ARG A 44 -23.80 -1.04 28.77
CA ARG A 44 -22.99 -1.39 29.94
C ARG A 44 -21.89 -2.40 29.59
N ARG A 45 -22.21 -3.43 28.80
CA ARG A 45 -21.23 -4.43 28.36
C ARG A 45 -20.16 -3.81 27.45
N LEU A 46 -20.56 -2.98 26.49
CA LEU A 46 -19.63 -2.30 25.59
C LEU A 46 -18.75 -1.30 26.35
N ALA A 47 -19.32 -0.51 27.26
CA ALA A 47 -18.57 0.45 28.07
C ALA A 47 -17.55 -0.23 29.00
N LEU A 48 -17.91 -1.37 29.60
CA LEU A 48 -16.99 -2.17 30.39
C LEU A 48 -15.84 -2.73 29.53
N ALA A 49 -16.10 -3.12 28.28
CA ALA A 49 -15.08 -3.60 27.36
C ALA A 49 -14.19 -2.48 26.79
N ALA A 50 -14.76 -1.30 26.57
CA ALA A 50 -14.04 -0.13 26.05
C ALA A 50 -12.98 0.39 27.03
N GLY A 51 -13.26 0.32 28.33
CA GLY A 51 -12.43 0.92 29.39
C GLY A 51 -12.72 2.42 29.55
N GLY A 52 -12.59 2.93 30.78
CA GLY A 52 -13.13 4.23 31.18
C GLY A 52 -12.22 5.45 30.98
N ASP A 53 -10.92 5.26 30.70
CA ASP A 53 -9.92 6.35 30.70
C ASP A 53 -9.68 6.99 29.31
N GLN A 54 -10.71 7.04 28.46
CA GLN A 54 -10.58 7.60 27.12
C GLN A 54 -11.31 8.94 27.00
N ASP A 55 -10.79 9.83 26.16
CA ASP A 55 -11.54 11.00 25.67
C ASP A 55 -12.89 10.54 25.09
N ALA A 56 -13.93 11.37 25.24
CA ALA A 56 -15.29 11.02 24.86
C ALA A 56 -15.41 10.61 23.38
N ALA A 57 -14.66 11.24 22.47
CA ALA A 57 -14.69 10.89 21.06
C ALA A 57 -14.01 9.54 20.79
N ALA A 58 -12.89 9.25 21.46
CA ALA A 58 -12.20 7.96 21.35
C ALA A 58 -13.05 6.82 21.95
N PHE A 59 -13.72 7.08 23.07
CA PHE A 59 -14.66 6.14 23.67
C PHE A 59 -15.78 5.76 22.68
N LEU A 60 -16.37 6.73 21.97
CA LEU A 60 -17.40 6.46 20.96
C LEU A 60 -16.86 5.61 19.79
N VAL A 61 -15.63 5.86 19.34
CA VAL A 61 -14.95 5.05 18.32
C VAL A 61 -14.72 3.62 18.82
N GLU A 62 -14.30 3.45 20.08
CA GLU A 62 -14.11 2.15 20.70
C GLU A 62 -15.42 1.36 20.77
N LEU A 63 -16.52 2.01 21.17
CA LEU A 63 -17.85 1.39 21.15
C LEU A 63 -18.26 0.93 19.76
N ASP A 64 -17.96 1.73 18.73
CA ASP A 64 -18.29 1.42 17.33
C ASP A 64 -17.50 0.19 16.83
N LEU A 65 -16.18 0.15 17.11
CA LEU A 65 -15.33 -0.98 16.78
C LEU A 65 -15.74 -2.26 17.51
N LEU A 66 -16.08 -2.16 18.80
CA LEU A 66 -16.58 -3.29 19.59
C LEU A 66 -17.93 -3.80 19.05
N ALA A 67 -18.83 -2.90 18.68
CA ALA A 67 -20.12 -3.27 18.12
C ALA A 67 -19.98 -4.02 16.78
N LEU A 68 -19.07 -3.54 15.92
CA LEU A 68 -18.72 -4.21 14.67
C LEU A 68 -18.10 -5.59 14.93
N ARG A 69 -17.11 -5.67 15.82
CA ARG A 69 -16.41 -6.92 16.18
C ARG A 69 -17.35 -7.96 16.79
N TRP A 70 -18.30 -7.54 17.62
CA TRP A 70 -19.29 -8.40 18.25
C TRP A 70 -20.51 -8.68 17.36
N ARG A 71 -20.52 -8.18 16.11
CA ARG A 71 -21.59 -8.36 15.12
C ARG A 71 -22.98 -8.03 15.67
N LEU A 72 -23.09 -6.90 16.37
CA LEU A 72 -24.32 -6.51 17.06
C LEU A 72 -25.45 -6.03 16.13
N GLY A 73 -25.17 -5.93 14.83
CA GLY A 73 -26.07 -5.36 13.83
C GLY A 73 -25.97 -3.83 13.78
N PRO A 74 -26.74 -3.19 12.89
CA PRO A 74 -26.66 -1.75 12.69
C PRO A 74 -27.19 -0.97 13.92
N ALA A 75 -26.53 0.13 14.24
CA ALA A 75 -27.04 1.18 15.09
C ALA A 75 -28.23 1.89 14.41
N LEU A 76 -29.29 2.13 15.18
CA LEU A 76 -30.45 2.89 14.74
C LEU A 76 -30.30 4.35 15.18
N THR A 77 -30.37 5.27 14.21
CA THR A 77 -30.35 6.73 14.40
C THR A 77 -31.73 7.28 14.15
N CYS A 78 -32.44 7.73 15.18
CA CYS A 78 -33.78 8.30 15.02
C CYS A 78 -33.75 9.82 15.05
N ALA A 79 -34.46 10.46 14.13
CA ALA A 79 -34.69 11.91 14.18
C ALA A 79 -35.65 12.26 15.33
N LEU A 80 -35.13 12.38 16.55
CA LEU A 80 -35.85 13.02 17.66
C LEU A 80 -35.67 14.55 17.57
N PRO A 81 -36.66 15.35 18.02
CA PRO A 81 -36.59 16.80 17.91
C PRO A 81 -35.38 17.35 18.68
N ALA A 82 -34.45 17.92 17.92
CA ALA A 82 -33.47 18.94 18.31
C ALA A 82 -32.49 18.62 19.46
N VAL A 83 -31.69 17.56 19.34
CA VAL A 83 -30.33 17.60 19.93
C VAL A 83 -29.35 17.93 18.81
N ARG A 84 -28.79 19.14 18.82
CA ARG A 84 -27.63 19.43 17.96
C ARG A 84 -26.42 18.73 18.58
N GLU A 85 -26.19 17.48 18.21
CA GLU A 85 -24.93 16.82 18.55
C GLU A 85 -23.83 17.34 17.63
N GLU A 86 -22.73 17.79 18.22
CA GLU A 86 -21.50 18.03 17.49
C GLU A 86 -21.03 16.70 16.93
N ALA A 87 -20.72 16.65 15.62
CA ALA A 87 -20.27 15.42 15.00
C ALA A 87 -18.96 14.97 15.66
N PHE A 88 -19.01 14.00 16.57
CA PHE A 88 -17.83 13.51 17.30
C PHE A 88 -16.73 13.10 16.32
N ARG A 89 -17.11 12.61 15.13
CA ARG A 89 -16.21 12.27 14.02
C ARG A 89 -15.28 13.40 13.59
N ALA A 90 -15.66 14.67 13.75
CA ALA A 90 -14.78 15.81 13.46
C ALA A 90 -13.70 16.02 14.54
N ARG A 91 -13.94 15.53 15.77
CA ARG A 91 -13.03 15.62 16.92
C ARG A 91 -12.38 14.29 17.28
N ALA A 92 -12.81 13.20 16.67
CA ALA A 92 -12.32 11.87 16.92
C ALA A 92 -10.80 11.81 16.71
N THR A 93 -10.16 11.13 17.65
CA THR A 93 -8.73 10.87 17.65
C THR A 93 -8.50 9.37 17.51
N LEU A 94 -7.27 9.00 17.15
CA LEU A 94 -6.81 7.61 17.18
C LEU A 94 -5.74 7.49 18.27
N PRO A 95 -6.12 7.33 19.56
CA PRO A 95 -5.15 7.16 20.63
C PRO A 95 -4.31 5.91 20.41
N VAL A 96 -3.05 5.93 20.85
CA VAL A 96 -2.10 4.81 20.76
C VAL A 96 -2.73 3.51 21.27
N ALA A 97 -3.34 3.53 22.46
CA ALA A 97 -3.96 2.36 23.05
C ALA A 97 -5.12 1.78 22.20
N LEU A 98 -5.89 2.62 21.50
CA LEU A 98 -6.96 2.19 20.60
C LEU A 98 -6.37 1.61 19.30
N ALA A 99 -5.35 2.28 18.75
CA ALA A 99 -4.63 1.84 17.57
C ALA A 99 -4.00 0.45 17.78
N GLU A 100 -3.30 0.24 18.90
CA GLU A 100 -2.69 -1.04 19.24
C GLU A 100 -3.72 -2.14 19.48
N ARG A 101 -4.79 -1.84 20.24
CA ARG A 101 -5.85 -2.81 20.58
C ARG A 101 -6.57 -3.35 19.35
N HIS A 102 -6.84 -2.49 18.38
CA HIS A 102 -7.56 -2.85 17.15
C HIS A 102 -6.64 -3.02 15.93
N GLN A 103 -5.33 -2.93 16.13
CA GLN A 103 -4.32 -3.01 15.06
C GLN A 103 -4.66 -2.07 13.88
N LEU A 104 -4.81 -0.78 14.18
CA LEU A 104 -5.10 0.28 13.22
C LEU A 104 -3.87 1.17 13.07
N GLU A 105 -3.49 1.45 11.83
CA GLU A 105 -2.45 2.43 11.49
C GLU A 105 -2.98 3.74 10.91
N ALA A 106 -4.23 3.74 10.46
CA ALA A 106 -4.91 4.95 10.03
C ALA A 106 -6.40 4.91 10.35
N ALA A 107 -6.96 6.08 10.60
CA ALA A 107 -8.40 6.30 10.73
C ALA A 107 -8.81 7.56 9.96
N GLU A 108 -9.83 7.45 9.13
CA GLU A 108 -10.52 8.58 8.53
C GLU A 108 -11.93 8.66 9.13
N PHE A 109 -12.10 9.61 10.05
CA PHE A 109 -13.36 9.77 10.78
C PHE A 109 -14.36 10.65 10.02
N ALA A 110 -13.86 11.66 9.33
CA ALA A 110 -14.61 12.59 8.50
C ALA A 110 -13.67 13.19 7.43
N PRO A 111 -14.19 13.78 6.35
CA PRO A 111 -13.37 14.55 5.42
C PRO A 111 -12.51 15.58 6.17
N GLY A 112 -11.19 15.54 5.96
CA GLY A 112 -10.23 16.41 6.66
C GLY A 112 -9.87 16.00 8.10
N ASN A 113 -10.53 15.00 8.70
CA ASN A 113 -10.12 14.41 9.99
C ASN A 113 -9.53 13.00 9.80
N ARG A 114 -8.31 12.98 9.25
CA ARG A 114 -7.49 11.79 9.11
C ARG A 114 -6.45 11.74 10.23
N ARG A 115 -6.29 10.55 10.83
CA ARG A 115 -5.32 10.26 11.89
C ARG A 115 -4.52 9.04 11.51
N GLU A 116 -3.24 9.05 11.86
CA GLU A 116 -2.31 7.98 11.53
C GLU A 116 -1.40 7.70 12.71
N HIS A 117 -1.10 6.42 12.92
CA HIS A 117 -0.29 5.95 14.01
C HIS A 117 0.44 4.68 13.57
N CYS A 118 1.76 4.73 13.46
CA CYS A 118 2.52 3.55 13.06
C CYS A 118 2.63 2.57 14.22
N LEU A 119 2.21 1.33 14.00
CA LEU A 119 2.28 0.29 15.02
C LEU A 119 3.73 -0.17 15.20
N ASP A 120 4.12 -0.43 16.44
CA ASP A 120 5.43 -1.00 16.77
C ASP A 120 5.61 -2.38 16.09
N THR A 121 6.81 -2.61 15.55
CA THR A 121 7.19 -3.90 14.95
C THR A 121 7.59 -4.93 16.01
N GLY A 122 7.62 -4.56 17.29
CA GLY A 122 7.98 -5.44 18.39
C GLY A 122 9.47 -5.83 18.34
N GLY A 123 10.31 -4.90 17.86
CA GLY A 123 11.75 -5.11 17.70
C GLY A 123 12.18 -5.84 16.42
N GLU A 124 11.24 -6.32 15.61
CA GLU A 124 11.54 -6.94 14.32
C GLU A 124 11.90 -5.90 13.25
N GLN A 125 12.78 -6.28 12.31
CA GLN A 125 13.04 -5.48 11.13
C GLN A 125 11.75 -5.31 10.30
N PRO A 126 11.34 -4.09 9.94
CA PRO A 126 10.02 -3.88 9.33
C PRO A 126 9.80 -4.64 8.02
N TRP A 127 10.87 -4.90 7.25
CA TRP A 127 10.80 -5.67 6.01
C TRP A 127 10.57 -7.16 6.25
N ALA A 128 11.19 -7.73 7.29
CA ALA A 128 10.97 -9.11 7.68
C ALA A 128 9.51 -9.32 8.15
N LEU A 129 8.99 -8.36 8.93
CA LEU A 129 7.58 -8.34 9.30
C LEU A 129 6.67 -8.29 8.06
N ALA A 130 7.00 -7.45 7.08
CA ALA A 130 6.21 -7.32 5.86
C ALA A 130 6.17 -8.63 5.04
N HIS A 131 7.31 -9.29 4.82
CA HIS A 131 7.34 -10.60 4.17
C HIS A 131 6.51 -11.63 4.95
N ARG A 132 6.67 -11.70 6.28
CA ARG A 132 5.90 -12.64 7.10
C ARG A 132 4.39 -12.38 7.02
N LEU A 133 3.96 -11.12 6.95
CA LEU A 133 2.55 -10.77 6.76
C LEU A 133 2.07 -11.22 5.37
N SER A 134 2.84 -10.94 4.32
CA SER A 134 2.54 -11.34 2.95
C SER A 134 2.44 -12.87 2.81
N ASP A 135 3.39 -13.62 3.37
CA ASP A 135 3.39 -15.10 3.44
C ASP A 135 2.12 -15.65 4.12
N ARG A 136 1.54 -14.88 5.05
CA ARG A 136 0.30 -15.23 5.76
C ARG A 136 -0.98 -14.72 5.09
N ARG A 137 -0.87 -14.19 3.87
CA ARG A 137 -1.97 -13.51 3.16
C ARG A 137 -2.60 -12.38 3.98
N LEU A 138 -1.79 -11.67 4.76
CA LEU A 138 -2.14 -10.44 5.43
C LEU A 138 -1.54 -9.27 4.66
N ALA A 139 -2.29 -8.18 4.54
CA ALA A 139 -1.73 -6.95 4.02
C ALA A 139 -0.53 -6.51 4.86
N THR A 140 0.51 -5.99 4.21
CA THR A 140 1.59 -5.25 4.85
C THR A 140 1.04 -3.96 5.47
N ARG A 141 1.73 -3.53 6.53
CA ARG A 141 1.37 -2.34 7.30
C ARG A 141 1.41 -1.07 6.42
N LEU A 142 0.46 -0.17 6.62
CA LEU A 142 0.35 1.09 5.89
C LEU A 142 1.59 1.97 6.06
N CYS A 143 2.08 2.12 7.29
CA CYS A 143 3.27 2.92 7.56
C CYS A 143 4.51 2.36 6.87
N TYR A 144 4.64 1.03 6.83
CA TYR A 144 5.69 0.34 6.10
C TYR A 144 5.65 0.67 4.60
N ARG A 145 4.48 0.49 3.96
CA ARG A 145 4.29 0.80 2.54
C ARG A 145 4.65 2.23 2.21
N ARG A 146 4.16 3.20 2.98
CA ARG A 146 4.46 4.63 2.75
C ARG A 146 5.92 4.99 2.88
N ARG A 147 6.61 4.39 3.85
CA ARG A 147 8.05 4.58 4.00
C ARG A 147 8.79 4.07 2.75
N ILE A 148 8.38 2.92 2.22
CA ILE A 148 8.96 2.36 1.00
C ILE A 148 8.62 3.22 -0.22
N GLU A 149 7.37 3.69 -0.35
CA GLU A 149 6.98 4.62 -1.43
C GLU A 149 7.81 5.91 -1.41
N ALA A 150 8.07 6.47 -0.23
CA ALA A 150 8.92 7.65 -0.07
C ALA A 150 10.39 7.35 -0.40
N GLN A 151 10.93 6.22 0.05
CA GLN A 151 12.28 5.79 -0.28
C GLN A 151 12.45 5.51 -1.78
N PHE A 152 11.45 4.88 -2.42
CA PHE A 152 11.41 4.68 -3.86
C PHE A 152 11.50 6.01 -4.61
N SER A 153 10.67 6.97 -4.22
CA SER A 153 10.66 8.31 -4.81
C SER A 153 12.00 9.03 -4.61
N GLY A 154 12.61 8.87 -3.42
CA GLY A 154 13.95 9.37 -3.13
C GLY A 154 15.05 8.73 -3.99
N ILE A 155 15.00 7.42 -4.22
CA ILE A 155 15.96 6.71 -5.09
C ILE A 155 15.83 7.21 -6.54
N VAL A 156 14.59 7.33 -7.05
CA VAL A 156 14.35 7.85 -8.39
C VAL A 156 14.83 9.29 -8.52
N ALA A 157 14.46 10.17 -7.58
CA ALA A 157 14.89 11.57 -7.57
C ALA A 157 16.41 11.72 -7.50
N TRP A 158 17.07 10.92 -6.65
CA TRP A 158 18.52 10.87 -6.57
C TRP A 158 19.16 10.48 -7.91
N TRP A 159 18.66 9.42 -8.55
CA TRP A 159 19.19 8.94 -9.82
C TRP A 159 19.06 9.98 -10.93
N LEU A 160 17.87 10.59 -11.06
CA LEU A 160 17.61 11.65 -12.01
C LEU A 160 18.44 12.91 -11.71
N GLY A 161 18.71 13.19 -10.43
CA GLY A 161 19.55 14.31 -10.00
C GLY A 161 21.02 14.19 -10.39
N LEU A 162 21.53 12.98 -10.63
CA LEU A 162 22.90 12.79 -11.12
C LEU A 162 23.08 13.28 -12.57
N ASP A 163 22.05 13.10 -13.41
CA ASP A 163 22.02 13.55 -14.80
C ASP A 163 20.59 13.57 -15.35
N PRO A 164 19.87 14.70 -15.26
CA PRO A 164 18.45 14.76 -15.61
C PRO A 164 18.18 14.63 -17.11
N VAL A 165 19.22 14.73 -17.96
CA VAL A 165 19.07 14.63 -19.42
C VAL A 165 19.16 13.18 -19.88
N ALA A 166 20.12 12.41 -19.34
CA ALA A 166 20.37 11.04 -19.78
C ALA A 166 19.75 9.98 -18.88
N HIS A 167 19.51 10.27 -17.60
CA HIS A 167 19.01 9.28 -16.66
C HIS A 167 17.50 9.17 -16.71
N PHE A 168 17.01 7.94 -16.59
CA PHE A 168 15.62 7.64 -16.35
C PHE A 168 15.49 6.39 -15.47
N ALA A 169 14.38 6.25 -14.75
CA ALA A 169 14.07 5.05 -13.98
C ALA A 169 12.98 4.24 -14.69
N SER A 170 12.93 2.94 -14.44
CA SER A 170 11.85 2.03 -14.79
C SER A 170 11.55 1.11 -13.62
N VAL A 171 10.48 0.34 -13.71
CA VAL A 171 10.05 -0.60 -12.68
C VAL A 171 9.95 -2.01 -13.23
N LYS A 172 10.21 -3.01 -12.38
CA LYS A 172 10.10 -4.42 -12.75
C LYS A 172 8.74 -4.99 -12.36
N GLN A 173 8.55 -6.30 -12.58
CA GLN A 173 7.27 -6.97 -12.69
C GLN A 173 6.25 -6.61 -11.59
N GLY A 174 6.57 -6.85 -10.31
CA GLY A 174 5.62 -6.63 -9.20
C GLY A 174 5.27 -5.14 -9.01
N THR A 175 6.27 -4.27 -9.11
CA THR A 175 6.07 -2.82 -9.01
C THR A 175 5.32 -2.25 -10.22
N LEU A 176 5.50 -2.84 -11.40
CA LEU A 176 4.77 -2.47 -12.60
C LEU A 176 3.28 -2.81 -12.48
N LEU A 177 2.92 -3.91 -11.82
CA LEU A 177 1.51 -4.21 -11.51
C LEU A 177 0.87 -3.14 -10.63
N THR A 178 1.60 -2.64 -9.63
CA THR A 178 1.18 -1.49 -8.83
C THR A 178 0.87 -0.28 -9.74
N ALA A 179 1.72 -0.02 -10.74
CA ALA A 179 1.50 1.04 -11.74
C ALA A 179 0.24 0.78 -12.60
N LEU A 180 0.12 -0.44 -13.12
CA LEU A 180 -0.89 -0.87 -14.09
C LEU A 180 -2.30 -0.91 -13.53
N ILE A 181 -2.49 -1.61 -12.41
CA ILE A 181 -3.83 -1.93 -11.90
C ILE A 181 -4.45 -0.72 -11.21
N ARG A 182 -3.60 0.16 -10.66
CA ARG A 182 -4.03 1.24 -9.77
C ARG A 182 -3.82 2.64 -10.34
N GLY A 183 -3.35 2.76 -11.59
CA GLY A 183 -3.10 4.05 -12.23
C GLY A 183 -1.90 4.82 -11.66
N GLY A 184 -1.00 4.15 -10.94
CA GLY A 184 0.29 4.68 -10.48
C GLY A 184 0.27 5.73 -9.36
N ASP A 185 -0.74 6.60 -9.30
CA ASP A 185 -0.80 7.76 -8.38
C ASP A 185 -1.24 7.43 -6.94
N VAL A 186 -1.42 6.15 -6.63
CA VAL A 186 -2.43 5.70 -5.68
C VAL A 186 -1.76 5.12 -4.41
N SER A 187 -1.22 3.91 -4.45
CA SER A 187 -0.28 3.38 -3.44
C SER A 187 0.29 2.04 -3.89
N MET A 188 1.35 1.59 -3.22
CA MET A 188 1.84 0.21 -3.26
C MET A 188 0.72 -0.77 -2.91
N MET A 189 0.70 -1.93 -3.59
CA MET A 189 -0.30 -2.96 -3.32
C MET A 189 -0.21 -3.42 -1.84
N PRO A 190 -1.34 -3.73 -1.18
CA PRO A 190 -1.35 -4.11 0.23
C PRO A 190 -0.54 -5.34 0.55
N TRP A 191 -0.26 -6.21 -0.42
CA TRP A 191 0.42 -7.48 -0.22
C TRP A 191 1.88 -7.48 -0.66
N ASP A 192 2.30 -6.41 -1.33
CA ASP A 192 3.71 -6.25 -1.68
C ASP A 192 4.50 -6.01 -0.39
N SER A 193 5.67 -6.63 -0.32
CA SER A 193 6.65 -6.44 0.76
C SER A 193 7.85 -5.63 0.34
N ASP A 194 8.08 -5.50 -0.96
CA ASP A 194 9.28 -4.96 -1.59
C ASP A 194 8.90 -4.24 -2.89
N LEU A 195 9.84 -3.46 -3.42
CA LEU A 195 9.70 -2.82 -4.72
C LEU A 195 10.95 -3.03 -5.57
N GLU A 196 10.75 -3.18 -6.86
CA GLU A 196 11.82 -3.48 -7.81
C GLU A 196 11.94 -2.34 -8.83
N LEU A 197 13.17 -1.86 -9.02
CA LEU A 197 13.42 -0.75 -9.94
C LEU A 197 14.68 -0.96 -10.76
N SER A 198 14.66 -0.39 -11.96
CA SER A 198 15.80 -0.33 -12.86
C SER A 198 16.18 1.12 -13.11
N LEU A 199 17.45 1.45 -12.92
CA LEU A 199 18.04 2.75 -13.15
C LEU A 199 18.82 2.72 -14.45
N TYR A 200 18.36 3.49 -15.43
CA TYR A 200 18.89 3.50 -16.78
C TYR A 200 19.56 4.83 -17.12
N SER A 201 20.50 4.77 -18.05
CA SER A 201 21.07 5.93 -18.71
C SER A 201 21.08 5.74 -20.22
N THR A 202 20.83 6.82 -20.97
CA THR A 202 20.99 6.83 -22.43
C THR A 202 22.44 7.04 -22.87
N ARG A 203 23.36 7.18 -21.92
CA ARG A 203 24.82 7.26 -22.12
C ARG A 203 25.53 6.43 -21.06
N ALA A 204 26.86 6.40 -21.08
CA ALA A 204 27.64 5.68 -20.07
C ALA A 204 27.22 6.09 -18.64
N SER A 205 26.76 5.10 -17.85
CA SER A 205 26.34 5.32 -16.47
C SER A 205 27.53 5.71 -15.58
N PRO A 206 27.47 6.86 -14.88
CA PRO A 206 28.56 7.29 -14.00
C PRO A 206 28.76 6.33 -12.83
N VAL A 207 27.68 5.69 -12.34
CA VAL A 207 27.74 4.72 -11.25
C VAL A 207 28.49 3.46 -11.66
N LEU A 208 28.25 2.96 -12.88
CA LEU A 208 28.95 1.80 -13.39
C LEU A 208 30.44 2.08 -13.68
N GLY A 209 30.79 3.34 -13.93
CA GLY A 209 32.17 3.80 -13.99
C GLY A 209 32.87 3.95 -12.63
N TRP A 210 32.13 3.90 -11.52
CA TRP A 210 32.75 3.98 -10.20
C TRP A 210 33.63 2.76 -9.93
N CYS A 211 34.66 2.99 -9.12
CA CYS A 211 35.52 1.93 -8.64
C CYS A 211 36.21 1.14 -9.77
N ALA A 212 36.35 1.72 -10.97
CA ALA A 212 36.94 1.07 -12.14
C ALA A 212 38.37 0.56 -11.94
N ARG A 213 39.08 1.07 -10.94
CA ARG A 213 40.40 0.57 -10.52
C ARG A 213 40.39 -0.85 -9.93
N HIS A 214 39.24 -1.35 -9.50
CA HIS A 214 39.11 -2.69 -8.93
C HIS A 214 38.90 -3.70 -10.05
N LEU A 215 39.88 -4.60 -10.23
CA LEU A 215 39.88 -5.62 -11.28
C LEU A 215 39.21 -6.94 -10.85
N ALA A 216 38.84 -7.07 -9.58
CA ALA A 216 38.04 -8.18 -9.08
C ALA A 216 36.58 -7.74 -8.93
N TRP A 217 35.64 -8.55 -9.43
CA TRP A 217 34.20 -8.22 -9.41
C TRP A 217 33.73 -7.86 -8.00
N ARG A 218 34.03 -8.72 -7.02
CA ARG A 218 33.59 -8.55 -5.63
C ARG A 218 34.06 -7.23 -5.03
N ALA A 219 35.35 -6.89 -5.20
CA ALA A 219 35.91 -5.64 -4.69
C ALA A 219 35.28 -4.42 -5.36
N ARG A 220 34.99 -4.50 -6.66
CA ARG A 220 34.31 -3.43 -7.40
C ARG A 220 32.86 -3.29 -6.94
N ALA A 221 32.12 -4.39 -6.83
CA ALA A 221 30.74 -4.44 -6.39
C ALA A 221 30.57 -3.87 -4.98
N GLU A 222 31.40 -4.27 -4.02
CA GLU A 222 31.41 -3.74 -2.65
C GLU A 222 31.71 -2.23 -2.62
N CYS A 223 32.67 -1.77 -3.44
CA CYS A 223 33.00 -0.36 -3.55
C CYS A 223 31.85 0.48 -4.15
N VAL A 224 31.19 -0.04 -5.20
CA VAL A 224 30.01 0.61 -5.81
C VAL A 224 28.86 0.64 -4.82
N ALA A 225 28.56 -0.46 -4.11
CA ALA A 225 27.53 -0.51 -3.08
C ALA A 225 27.79 0.50 -1.95
N GLY A 226 29.03 0.62 -1.47
CA GLY A 226 29.40 1.62 -0.46
C GLY A 226 29.21 3.06 -0.92
N ARG A 227 29.48 3.34 -2.21
CA ARG A 227 29.18 4.66 -2.81
C ARG A 227 27.69 4.92 -2.98
N LEU A 228 26.91 3.91 -3.39
CA LEU A 228 25.45 4.00 -3.43
C LEU A 228 24.87 4.30 -2.06
N GLN A 229 25.31 3.59 -1.02
CA GLN A 229 24.89 3.84 0.35
C GLN A 229 25.17 5.28 0.79
N SER A 230 26.35 5.80 0.44
CA SER A 230 26.72 7.19 0.74
C SER A 230 25.84 8.20 -0.01
N GLY A 231 25.50 7.92 -1.27
CA GLY A 231 24.68 8.81 -2.11
C GLY A 231 23.19 8.78 -1.75
N LEU A 232 22.67 7.61 -1.41
CA LEU A 232 21.25 7.41 -1.08
C LEU A 232 20.93 7.67 0.39
N GLY A 233 21.91 7.57 1.29
CA GLY A 233 21.67 7.59 2.74
C GLY A 233 20.90 6.36 3.23
N LEU A 234 20.93 5.26 2.46
CA LEU A 234 20.25 4.00 2.75
C LEU A 234 21.26 2.86 2.77
N PRO A 235 21.08 1.82 3.60
CA PRO A 235 21.94 0.63 3.55
C PRO A 235 21.95 0.04 2.13
N CYS A 236 23.13 -0.30 1.60
CA CYS A 236 23.25 -0.93 0.28
C CYS A 236 24.21 -2.11 0.34
N ALA A 237 23.85 -3.20 -0.32
CA ALA A 237 24.70 -4.37 -0.52
C ALA A 237 24.71 -4.79 -1.99
N PRO A 238 25.79 -5.43 -2.49
CA PRO A 238 25.74 -6.11 -3.78
C PRO A 238 24.65 -7.17 -3.78
N GLY A 239 23.73 -7.10 -4.74
CA GLY A 239 22.70 -8.11 -4.91
C GLY A 239 23.23 -9.33 -5.69
N ALA A 240 22.59 -10.48 -5.51
CA ALA A 240 22.90 -11.67 -6.30
C ALA A 240 22.49 -11.48 -7.76
N ASP A 241 23.46 -11.43 -8.67
CA ASP A 241 23.24 -11.38 -10.11
C ASP A 241 24.36 -12.12 -10.86
N PHE A 242 24.08 -13.36 -11.25
CA PHE A 242 25.00 -14.19 -12.04
C PHE A 242 25.45 -13.48 -13.33
N LEU A 243 24.55 -12.78 -14.01
CA LEU A 243 24.87 -12.14 -15.29
C LEU A 243 25.87 -11.00 -15.11
N SER A 244 25.71 -10.17 -14.08
CA SER A 244 26.65 -9.09 -13.77
C SER A 244 28.04 -9.62 -13.38
N ALA A 245 28.11 -10.70 -12.61
CA ALA A 245 29.37 -11.34 -12.25
C ALA A 245 30.06 -11.95 -13.47
N TRP A 246 29.31 -12.74 -14.24
CA TRP A 246 29.80 -13.41 -15.45
C TRP A 246 30.31 -12.41 -16.51
N LEU A 247 29.56 -11.33 -16.80
CA LEU A 247 29.99 -10.29 -17.74
C LEU A 247 31.30 -9.62 -17.32
N PHE A 248 31.52 -9.47 -16.01
CA PHE A 248 32.74 -8.86 -15.51
C PHE A 248 33.92 -9.83 -15.55
N GLU A 249 33.71 -11.08 -15.14
CA GLU A 249 34.78 -12.09 -15.08
C GLU A 249 35.26 -12.49 -16.48
N GLU A 250 34.35 -12.68 -17.43
CA GLU A 250 34.69 -13.12 -18.79
C GLU A 250 35.06 -11.97 -19.73
N HIS A 251 34.48 -10.78 -19.54
CA HIS A 251 34.62 -9.67 -20.49
C HIS A 251 35.15 -8.38 -19.88
N LEU A 252 35.50 -8.38 -18.58
CA LEU A 252 35.90 -7.17 -17.84
C LEU A 252 34.89 -6.02 -17.99
N SER A 253 33.63 -6.37 -18.25
CA SER A 253 32.54 -5.43 -18.48
C SER A 253 31.69 -5.28 -17.23
N PHE A 254 31.59 -4.05 -16.71
CA PHE A 254 30.70 -3.71 -15.61
C PHE A 254 29.50 -2.92 -16.12
N SER A 255 28.80 -3.46 -17.13
CA SER A 255 27.68 -2.81 -17.82
C SER A 255 26.34 -2.98 -17.10
N LYS A 256 26.30 -3.81 -16.06
CA LYS A 256 25.13 -4.09 -15.23
C LYS A 256 25.58 -4.30 -13.79
N PHE A 257 24.76 -3.83 -12.85
CA PHE A 257 24.98 -4.05 -11.42
C PHE A 257 23.64 -4.16 -10.69
N ARG A 258 23.48 -5.18 -9.85
CA ARG A 258 22.35 -5.29 -8.92
C ARG A 258 22.78 -4.89 -7.52
N ALA A 259 21.96 -4.07 -6.87
CA ALA A 259 22.12 -3.67 -5.48
C ALA A 259 20.83 -3.97 -4.71
N GLU A 260 20.99 -4.54 -3.53
CA GLU A 260 19.94 -4.61 -2.53
C GLU A 260 20.00 -3.32 -1.70
N VAL A 261 18.93 -2.52 -1.72
CA VAL A 261 18.86 -1.23 -1.00
C VAL A 261 17.82 -1.32 0.11
N ALA A 262 18.23 -0.93 1.33
CA ALA A 262 17.43 -0.96 2.55
C ALA A 262 16.78 -2.32 2.90
N GLY A 263 17.22 -3.42 2.27
CA GLY A 263 16.65 -4.75 2.42
C GLY A 263 15.26 -4.92 1.80
N VAL A 264 14.79 -3.95 0.99
CA VAL A 264 13.43 -3.93 0.43
C VAL A 264 13.38 -3.52 -1.05
N PHE A 265 14.50 -3.06 -1.60
CA PHE A 265 14.58 -2.66 -2.99
C PHE A 265 15.59 -3.50 -3.75
N ASP A 266 15.11 -4.09 -4.84
CA ASP A 266 15.95 -4.76 -5.83
C ASP A 266 16.27 -3.81 -6.98
N VAL A 267 17.35 -3.04 -6.80
CA VAL A 267 17.79 -2.02 -7.75
C VAL A 267 18.74 -2.62 -8.76
N THR A 268 18.40 -2.51 -10.05
CA THR A 268 19.32 -2.83 -11.14
C THR A 268 19.77 -1.56 -11.82
N ILE A 269 21.07 -1.39 -12.02
CA ILE A 269 21.67 -0.27 -12.73
C ILE A 269 22.21 -0.79 -14.05
N GLU A 270 21.76 -0.20 -15.16
CA GLU A 270 22.18 -0.62 -16.50
C GLU A 270 22.84 0.52 -17.27
N GLY A 271 23.88 0.17 -18.03
CA GLY A 271 24.81 1.14 -18.61
C GLY A 271 24.35 1.85 -19.87
N TRP A 272 23.50 1.22 -20.69
CA TRP A 272 22.96 1.87 -21.89
C TRP A 272 21.69 1.20 -22.36
N VAL A 273 20.58 1.92 -22.32
CA VAL A 273 19.29 1.47 -22.85
C VAL A 273 18.61 2.63 -23.59
N PRO A 274 18.02 2.39 -24.78
CA PRO A 274 17.20 3.39 -25.45
C PRO A 274 16.11 3.91 -24.51
N ARG A 275 15.85 5.21 -24.55
CA ARG A 275 14.84 5.82 -23.67
C ARG A 275 13.48 5.19 -23.94
N MET A 276 12.84 4.71 -22.88
CA MET A 276 11.49 4.17 -22.96
C MET A 276 10.47 5.33 -23.14
N PRO A 277 9.49 5.19 -24.06
CA PRO A 277 8.67 6.32 -24.50
C PRO A 277 7.59 6.72 -23.50
N VAL A 278 7.01 5.76 -22.77
CA VAL A 278 5.86 6.02 -21.90
C VAL A 278 6.32 6.52 -20.54
N ALA A 279 5.80 7.66 -20.09
CA ALA A 279 5.99 8.17 -18.73
C ALA A 279 4.81 7.78 -17.85
N VAL A 280 5.10 7.26 -16.66
CA VAL A 280 4.10 6.93 -15.65
C VAL A 280 4.55 7.56 -14.34
N ARG A 281 3.62 8.22 -13.65
CA ARG A 281 3.87 8.68 -12.29
C ARG A 281 3.55 7.56 -11.31
N LEU A 282 4.48 7.29 -10.42
CA LEU A 282 4.32 6.37 -9.32
C LEU A 282 4.34 7.14 -8.02
N PHE A 283 3.38 6.81 -7.16
CA PHE A 283 3.25 7.38 -5.82
C PHE A 283 3.23 8.92 -5.87
N GLY A 284 2.54 9.50 -6.86
CA GLY A 284 2.32 10.94 -7.03
C GLY A 284 3.55 11.78 -7.42
N GLU A 285 4.77 11.29 -7.18
CA GLU A 285 5.99 12.09 -7.31
C GLU A 285 7.03 11.49 -8.27
N ALA A 286 7.17 10.17 -8.30
CA ALA A 286 8.25 9.52 -9.05
C ALA A 286 7.85 9.26 -10.50
N GLU A 287 8.46 9.98 -11.45
CA GLU A 287 8.32 9.65 -12.87
C GLU A 287 9.20 8.46 -13.23
N VAL A 288 8.58 7.38 -13.70
CA VAL A 288 9.26 6.22 -14.29
C VAL A 288 8.88 6.09 -15.76
N ARG A 289 9.74 5.41 -16.52
CA ARG A 289 9.56 5.16 -17.95
C ARG A 289 9.35 3.67 -18.18
N VAL A 290 8.42 3.33 -19.06
CA VAL A 290 8.09 1.95 -19.42
C VAL A 290 7.99 1.82 -20.94
N SER A 291 8.36 0.65 -21.47
CA SER A 291 8.12 0.29 -22.88
C SER A 291 6.72 -0.29 -22.99
N TRP A 292 5.97 0.10 -24.03
CA TRP A 292 4.62 -0.42 -24.27
C TRP A 292 4.64 -1.93 -24.50
N GLU A 293 5.62 -2.41 -25.24
CA GLU A 293 5.83 -3.82 -25.55
C GLU A 293 6.12 -4.64 -24.29
N LEU A 294 6.98 -4.12 -23.41
CA LEU A 294 7.22 -4.73 -22.11
C LEU A 294 5.95 -4.72 -21.26
N TRP A 295 5.17 -3.64 -21.34
CA TRP A 295 3.93 -3.49 -20.59
C TRP A 295 2.87 -4.50 -21.01
N GLU A 296 2.62 -4.61 -22.31
CA GLU A 296 1.70 -5.58 -22.90
C GLU A 296 2.16 -7.01 -22.61
N HIS A 297 3.43 -7.32 -22.81
CA HIS A 297 3.96 -8.66 -22.52
C HIS A 297 3.75 -9.04 -21.05
N LEU A 298 4.09 -8.14 -20.11
CA LEU A 298 3.89 -8.43 -18.71
C LEU A 298 2.40 -8.59 -18.38
N PHE A 299 1.53 -7.71 -18.88
CA PHE A 299 0.10 -7.79 -18.60
C PHE A 299 -0.58 -9.02 -19.21
N PHE A 300 -0.34 -9.29 -20.51
CA PHE A 300 -1.03 -10.32 -21.27
C PHE A 300 -0.36 -11.69 -21.25
N GLU A 301 0.95 -11.79 -21.01
CA GLU A 301 1.64 -13.09 -21.01
C GLU A 301 2.02 -13.52 -19.60
N VAL A 302 2.57 -12.61 -18.78
CA VAL A 302 3.01 -12.96 -17.41
C VAL A 302 1.85 -12.96 -16.42
N PHE A 303 0.99 -11.94 -16.51
CA PHE A 303 -0.09 -11.72 -15.54
C PHE A 303 -1.49 -12.12 -16.03
N ALA A 304 -1.67 -12.56 -17.28
CA ALA A 304 -2.96 -13.07 -17.75
C ALA A 304 -3.38 -14.40 -17.10
N GLY A 305 -2.49 -15.04 -16.33
CA GLY A 305 -2.75 -16.27 -15.59
C GLY A 305 -3.53 -16.08 -14.27
N SER A 306 -3.40 -17.07 -13.36
CA SER A 306 -4.16 -17.13 -12.11
C SER A 306 -3.94 -15.91 -11.21
N LEU A 307 -4.99 -15.51 -10.50
CA LEU A 307 -4.99 -14.36 -9.59
C LEU A 307 -3.96 -14.51 -8.45
N ASP A 308 -3.57 -15.75 -8.11
CA ASP A 308 -2.45 -16.01 -7.21
C ASP A 308 -1.16 -15.31 -7.68
N LYS A 309 -0.82 -15.35 -8.98
CA LYS A 309 0.36 -14.62 -9.49
C LYS A 309 0.28 -13.09 -9.32
N ARG A 310 -0.92 -12.54 -9.12
CA ARG A 310 -1.16 -11.10 -8.93
C ARG A 310 -1.16 -10.69 -7.46
N VAL A 311 -1.28 -11.64 -6.53
CA VAL A 311 -1.48 -11.40 -5.09
C VAL A 311 -0.31 -11.90 -4.23
N GLY A 312 0.69 -12.57 -4.82
CA GLY A 312 1.89 -12.96 -4.08
C GLY A 312 3.18 -12.38 -4.66
N THR A 313 4.16 -12.26 -3.78
CA THR A 313 5.55 -12.00 -4.11
C THR A 313 6.13 -13.26 -4.75
N SER A 314 6.48 -13.18 -6.04
CA SER A 314 7.37 -14.14 -6.73
C SER A 314 7.24 -15.61 -6.31
N GLY A 315 6.21 -16.31 -6.82
CA GLY A 315 6.20 -17.78 -6.93
C GLY A 315 5.96 -18.62 -5.65
N ASN A 316 6.03 -18.06 -4.43
CA ASN A 316 5.98 -18.85 -3.19
C ASN A 316 4.58 -19.05 -2.58
N ILE A 317 3.52 -18.95 -3.37
CA ILE A 317 2.13 -19.09 -2.87
C ILE A 317 1.75 -20.56 -2.64
N LEU A 318 2.50 -21.52 -3.21
CA LEU A 318 2.19 -22.94 -3.13
C LEU A 318 2.28 -23.54 -1.71
N GLN A 319 2.94 -22.85 -0.78
CA GLN A 319 3.02 -23.26 0.64
C GLN A 319 2.38 -22.24 1.60
N GLY A 320 1.67 -21.24 1.09
CA GLY A 320 0.91 -20.29 1.90
C GLY A 320 -0.24 -21.00 2.60
N VAL A 321 0.08 -21.64 3.73
CA VAL A 321 -0.83 -22.28 4.68
C VAL A 321 -2.05 -21.39 4.86
N GLU A 322 -3.22 -22.00 5.02
CA GLU A 322 -4.53 -21.39 5.27
C GLU A 322 -4.56 -20.39 6.46
N SER A 323 -3.87 -19.26 6.38
CA SER A 323 -3.37 -18.60 7.60
C SER A 323 -4.08 -17.30 7.94
N CYS A 324 -4.80 -16.70 7.01
CA CYS A 324 -5.74 -15.65 7.37
C CYS A 324 -7.10 -16.25 7.71
N ARG A 325 -7.41 -16.35 9.02
CA ARG A 325 -8.79 -16.60 9.47
C ARG A 325 -9.63 -15.42 8.99
N GLN A 326 -10.79 -15.68 8.37
CA GLN A 326 -11.66 -14.69 7.72
C GLN A 326 -12.08 -13.48 8.59
N GLU A 327 -11.72 -13.45 9.87
CA GLU A 327 -12.09 -12.42 10.84
C GLU A 327 -11.03 -11.33 11.05
N HIS A 328 -9.80 -11.47 10.52
CA HIS A 328 -8.79 -10.41 10.64
C HIS A 328 -8.99 -9.36 9.53
N HIS A 329 -9.11 -8.07 9.88
CA HIS A 329 -9.37 -6.97 8.93
C HIS A 329 -8.25 -6.74 7.91
N ALA A 330 -7.05 -7.22 8.19
CA ALA A 330 -5.94 -7.19 7.23
C ALA A 330 -5.88 -8.39 6.27
N CYS A 331 -6.83 -9.33 6.33
CA CYS A 331 -6.83 -10.46 5.40
C CYS A 331 -6.96 -10.01 3.95
N ILE A 332 -6.13 -10.58 3.09
CA ILE A 332 -6.27 -10.44 1.64
C ILE A 332 -7.36 -11.43 1.18
N PRO A 333 -8.37 -10.98 0.41
CA PRO A 333 -9.44 -11.85 -0.09
C PRO A 333 -8.91 -13.09 -0.82
N ARG A 334 -9.60 -14.23 -0.67
CA ARG A 334 -9.35 -15.43 -1.49
C ARG A 334 -10.30 -15.45 -2.68
N CYS A 335 -9.76 -15.69 -3.87
CA CYS A 335 -10.55 -16.12 -5.02
C CYS A 335 -10.76 -17.63 -4.93
N ASN A 336 -11.99 -18.06 -4.62
CA ASN A 336 -12.35 -19.47 -4.75
C ASN A 336 -13.01 -19.68 -6.12
N ASP A 337 -12.30 -20.33 -7.05
CA ASP A 337 -12.78 -20.67 -8.41
C ASP A 337 -13.91 -21.71 -8.44
N SER A 338 -14.39 -22.18 -7.29
CA SER A 338 -15.24 -23.38 -7.19
C SER A 338 -16.72 -23.20 -7.57
N ARG A 339 -17.14 -22.07 -8.16
CA ARG A 339 -18.56 -21.84 -8.52
C ARG A 339 -18.86 -21.58 -9.99
N GLY A 340 -17.94 -21.83 -10.92
CA GLY A 340 -18.26 -22.10 -12.34
C GLY A 340 -19.09 -21.07 -13.11
N ARG A 341 -19.30 -19.86 -12.58
CA ARG A 341 -20.01 -18.75 -13.23
C ARG A 341 -19.29 -17.45 -12.89
N GLY A 342 -18.61 -16.88 -13.87
CA GLY A 342 -18.11 -15.51 -13.85
C GLY A 342 -16.85 -15.33 -13.03
N GLY A 343 -15.88 -14.62 -13.62
CA GLY A 343 -14.52 -14.53 -13.11
C GLY A 343 -14.43 -13.96 -11.70
N CYS A 344 -13.35 -14.33 -11.01
CA CYS A 344 -12.98 -13.67 -9.78
C CYS A 344 -12.52 -12.23 -10.10
N VAL A 345 -13.48 -11.32 -10.21
CA VAL A 345 -13.22 -9.89 -10.12
C VAL A 345 -13.26 -9.57 -8.63
N ALA A 346 -12.19 -9.93 -7.91
CA ALA A 346 -11.95 -9.31 -6.62
C ALA A 346 -11.55 -7.87 -6.92
N GLU A 347 -12.53 -6.97 -6.99
CA GLU A 347 -12.27 -5.54 -7.00
C GLU A 347 -11.61 -5.21 -5.66
N PHE A 348 -10.28 -5.05 -5.68
CA PHE A 348 -9.50 -4.72 -4.50
C PHE A 348 -9.75 -3.26 -4.17
N GLU A 349 -10.84 -3.01 -3.48
CA GLU A 349 -11.18 -1.71 -2.93
C GLU A 349 -10.22 -1.34 -1.78
N ASP A 350 -8.97 -0.99 -2.10
CA ASP A 350 -8.06 -0.27 -1.19
C ASP A 350 -8.32 1.23 -1.35
N HIS A 351 -9.41 1.73 -0.77
CA HIS A 351 -9.85 3.14 -0.91
C HIS A 351 -8.79 4.17 -0.51
N PHE A 352 -7.87 3.80 0.38
CA PHE A 352 -6.75 4.67 0.78
C PHE A 352 -5.62 4.75 -0.24
N ALA A 353 -5.60 3.81 -1.17
CA ALA A 353 -4.78 3.92 -2.34
C ALA A 353 -5.34 5.06 -3.22
N HIS A 354 -6.67 5.15 -3.40
CA HIS A 354 -7.31 6.10 -4.32
C HIS A 354 -7.45 7.55 -3.78
N THR A 355 -6.94 7.85 -2.59
CA THR A 355 -7.15 9.14 -1.88
C THR A 355 -5.89 10.00 -1.78
N ARG A 356 -4.93 9.82 -2.68
CA ARG A 356 -3.79 10.74 -2.84
C ARG A 356 -4.14 12.05 -3.54
N ASP A 357 -5.41 12.34 -3.79
CA ASP A 357 -5.78 13.72 -4.10
C ASP A 357 -5.73 14.58 -2.82
N PRO A 358 -4.82 15.57 -2.71
CA PRO A 358 -4.84 16.55 -1.62
C PRO A 358 -6.14 17.37 -1.56
N HIS A 359 -7.03 17.27 -2.55
CA HIS A 359 -8.27 18.03 -2.66
C HIS A 359 -9.57 17.21 -2.48
N GLY A 360 -9.50 15.89 -2.33
CA GLY A 360 -10.67 15.05 -2.06
C GLY A 360 -11.67 14.91 -3.22
N GLU A 361 -11.26 15.21 -4.46
CA GLU A 361 -12.05 14.92 -5.64
C GLU A 361 -12.08 13.39 -5.87
N PRO A 362 -13.25 12.81 -6.19
CA PRO A 362 -13.32 11.43 -6.61
C PRO A 362 -12.54 11.24 -7.91
N PHE A 363 -11.87 10.09 -8.04
CA PHE A 363 -11.31 9.62 -9.30
C PHE A 363 -12.31 9.88 -10.46
N PRO A 364 -11.86 10.28 -11.66
CA PRO A 364 -12.75 10.39 -12.81
C PRO A 364 -13.54 9.09 -12.92
N ARG A 365 -14.87 9.19 -12.87
CA ARG A 365 -15.73 8.02 -13.09
C ARG A 365 -15.29 7.36 -14.40
N PRO A 366 -15.29 6.02 -14.49
CA PRO A 366 -15.01 5.35 -15.76
C PRO A 366 -15.87 6.02 -16.82
N TRP A 367 -15.25 6.39 -17.95
CA TRP A 367 -15.94 6.99 -19.08
C TRP A 367 -17.26 6.23 -19.29
N PRO A 368 -18.41 6.92 -19.46
CA PRO A 368 -19.64 6.24 -19.77
C PRO A 368 -19.38 5.37 -20.99
N SER A 369 -19.57 4.05 -20.83
CA SER A 369 -19.54 3.11 -21.94
C SER A 369 -20.36 3.75 -23.07
N PRO A 370 -19.82 3.84 -24.30
CA PRO A 370 -20.63 4.31 -25.41
C PRO A 370 -21.85 3.41 -25.44
N SER A 371 -23.01 4.01 -25.19
CA SER A 371 -24.30 3.35 -25.34
C SER A 371 -24.30 2.76 -26.75
N ALA A 372 -24.40 1.43 -26.84
CA ALA A 372 -24.62 0.74 -28.09
C ALA A 372 -25.88 1.37 -28.72
N GLY A 373 -25.64 2.17 -29.77
CA GLY A 373 -26.65 2.72 -30.67
C GLY A 373 -26.60 1.96 -31.97
#